data_AF-A0A178B8D6-F1
#
_entry.id   AF-A0A178B8D6-F1
#
_cell.length_a   1.000
_cell.length_b   1.000
_cell.length_c   1.000
_cell.angle_alpha   90.00
_cell.angle_beta   90.00
_cell.angle_gamma   90.00
#
_symmetry.space_group_name_H-M   'P 1'
#
loop_
_entity.id
_entity.type
_entity.pdbx_description
1 polymer ?
#
loop_
_entity_poly.entity_id
_entity_poly.type
_entity_poly.pdbx_seq_one_letter_code
_entity_poly.pdbx_strand_id
1 'polypeptide(L)'
;MTETNSLPFDFETQTLADCYKQHPRIYPHLSHYATFRHGLRRIHVNLGFIGSMHFFQVTMGAFDEYLIPGDISYEVFEQLPNLNEISVRLPGQPQKGWQDRPFQQGPLLFYNDAPCPRLLHRIIYERIAEVLTLYPNVIITGFVDDDEWLRYRDLRKTALEARKWTAHELAELYEQCGGGIELDEPVLPGSWMVGDAEEQSEDVEREKSETVPGKSVMGREAAIAEGAATEEEAEEEFFPPKCRCEVQCSKLFEQKEMFRRRY
;
A
#
# COMPACT_ATOMS: atom_id res chain seq x y z
N MET A 1 -20.78 18.52 21.08
CA MET A 1 -21.69 17.95 22.09
C MET A 1 -21.65 16.45 21.90
N THR A 2 -21.41 15.67 22.96
CA THR A 2 -21.49 14.20 22.89
C THR A 2 -22.95 13.78 22.80
N GLU A 3 -23.30 12.90 21.86
CA GLU A 3 -24.66 12.37 21.73
C GLU A 3 -25.10 11.66 23.02
N THR A 4 -26.39 11.76 23.34
CA THR A 4 -27.02 11.00 24.43
C THR A 4 -26.80 9.50 24.19
N ASN A 5 -26.25 8.78 25.17
CA ASN A 5 -25.87 7.35 25.12
C ASN A 5 -24.56 6.99 24.39
N SER A 6 -23.67 7.97 24.18
CA SER A 6 -22.32 7.72 23.62
C SER A 6 -21.37 6.96 24.54
N LEU A 7 -21.65 6.92 25.85
CA LEU A 7 -20.85 6.18 26.82
C LEU A 7 -21.54 4.86 27.19
N PRO A 8 -20.86 3.70 27.05
CA PRO A 8 -21.42 2.42 27.48
C PRO A 8 -21.53 2.40 29.02
N PHE A 9 -22.69 2.00 29.52
CA PHE A 9 -22.97 1.88 30.96
C PHE A 9 -23.30 0.44 31.37
N ASP A 10 -23.74 -0.39 30.41
CA ASP A 10 -24.07 -1.80 30.59
C ASP A 10 -23.15 -2.70 29.76
N PHE A 11 -23.05 -3.98 30.15
CA PHE A 11 -22.29 -4.99 29.42
C PHE A 11 -22.69 -5.07 27.94
N GLU A 12 -23.98 -5.01 27.63
CA GLU A 12 -24.48 -5.03 26.25
C GLU A 12 -24.00 -3.82 25.45
N THR A 13 -24.15 -2.60 25.99
CA THR A 13 -23.66 -1.38 25.33
C THR A 13 -22.14 -1.38 25.16
N GLN A 14 -21.40 -1.99 26.10
CA GLN A 14 -19.97 -2.18 25.98
C GLN A 14 -19.63 -3.13 24.83
N THR A 15 -20.35 -4.25 24.68
CA THR A 15 -20.14 -5.16 23.54
C THR A 15 -20.43 -4.48 22.20
N LEU A 16 -21.47 -3.64 22.11
CA LEU A 16 -21.75 -2.87 20.91
C LEU A 16 -20.65 -1.84 20.60
N ALA A 17 -20.15 -1.16 21.63
CA ALA A 17 -19.04 -0.22 21.49
C ALA A 17 -17.75 -0.93 21.05
N ASP A 18 -17.47 -2.12 21.58
CA ASP A 18 -16.32 -2.94 21.18
C ASP A 18 -16.46 -3.47 19.75
N CYS A 19 -17.67 -3.89 19.34
CA CYS A 19 -17.97 -4.25 17.95
C CYS A 19 -17.72 -3.08 16.99
N TYR A 20 -18.23 -1.87 17.31
CA TYR A 20 -18.00 -0.70 16.48
C TYR A 20 -16.52 -0.30 16.42
N LYS A 21 -15.81 -0.38 17.56
CA LYS A 21 -14.38 -0.08 17.65
C LYS A 21 -13.52 -0.99 16.76
N GLN A 22 -13.90 -2.25 16.61
CA GLN A 22 -13.18 -3.21 15.76
C GLN A 22 -13.62 -3.12 14.30
N HIS A 23 -14.90 -2.88 14.03
CA HIS A 23 -15.48 -2.94 12.69
C HIS A 23 -16.38 -1.74 12.36
N PRO A 24 -15.83 -0.51 12.35
CA PRO A 24 -16.64 0.70 12.19
C PRO A 24 -17.30 0.81 10.82
N ARG A 25 -16.71 0.20 9.78
CA ARG A 25 -17.27 0.17 8.42
C ARG A 25 -18.46 -0.78 8.27
N ILE A 26 -18.51 -1.85 9.06
CA ILE A 26 -19.57 -2.85 9.00
C ILE A 26 -20.80 -2.37 9.79
N TYR A 27 -20.59 -1.63 10.89
CA TYR A 27 -21.66 -1.17 11.78
C TYR A 27 -21.79 0.36 11.83
N PRO A 28 -22.09 1.04 10.70
CA PRO A 28 -22.17 2.51 10.67
C PRO A 28 -23.27 3.07 11.57
N HIS A 29 -24.33 2.29 11.85
CA HIS A 29 -25.41 2.68 12.77
C HIS A 29 -24.99 2.78 14.24
N LEU A 30 -23.78 2.29 14.59
CA LEU A 30 -23.20 2.41 15.93
C LEU A 30 -22.24 3.61 16.04
N SER A 31 -22.33 4.57 15.12
CA SER A 31 -21.45 5.74 15.07
C SER A 31 -21.47 6.60 16.33
N HIS A 32 -22.51 6.51 17.16
CA HIS A 32 -22.58 7.21 18.45
C HIS A 32 -21.54 6.71 19.47
N TYR A 33 -21.00 5.50 19.28
CA TYR A 33 -19.86 4.98 20.05
C TYR A 33 -18.49 5.39 19.46
N ALA A 34 -18.46 6.29 18.48
CA ALA A 34 -17.22 6.74 17.86
C ALA A 34 -16.32 7.47 18.86
N THR A 35 -15.15 6.87 19.10
CA THR A 35 -14.03 7.52 19.79
C THR A 35 -13.25 8.45 18.85
N PHE A 36 -12.36 9.28 19.41
CA PHE A 36 -11.46 10.18 18.66
C PHE A 36 -10.69 9.47 17.54
N ARG A 37 -10.35 8.20 17.74
CA ARG A 37 -9.68 7.35 16.75
C ARG A 37 -10.43 7.32 15.42
N HIS A 38 -11.76 7.23 15.43
CA HIS A 38 -12.57 7.15 14.21
C HIS A 38 -12.62 8.48 13.44
N GLY A 39 -12.29 9.60 14.09
CA GLY A 39 -12.21 10.92 13.47
C GLY A 39 -10.87 11.22 12.77
N LEU A 40 -9.90 10.30 12.82
CA LEU A 40 -8.60 10.49 12.19
C LEU A 40 -8.73 10.47 10.66
N ARG A 41 -8.42 11.61 10.02
CA ARG A 41 -8.49 11.78 8.56
C ARG A 41 -7.16 11.58 7.84
N ARG A 42 -6.06 11.81 8.55
CA ARG A 42 -4.70 11.73 8.00
C ARG A 42 -3.82 10.93 8.96
N ILE A 43 -3.01 10.03 8.41
CA ILE A 43 -2.00 9.30 9.17
C ILE A 43 -0.65 9.44 8.48
N HIS A 44 0.38 9.70 9.29
CA HIS A 44 1.76 9.65 8.85
C HIS A 44 2.47 8.45 9.50
N VAL A 45 2.96 7.53 8.66
CA VAL A 45 3.69 6.33 9.08
C VAL A 45 5.16 6.51 8.76
N ASN A 46 6.00 6.38 9.79
CA ASN A 46 7.45 6.42 9.66
C ASN A 46 8.02 5.24 10.47
N LEU A 47 8.49 4.23 9.76
CA LEU A 47 8.99 2.98 10.33
C LEU A 47 10.41 2.71 9.82
N GLY A 48 11.18 1.91 10.57
CA GLY A 48 12.42 1.33 10.05
C GLY A 48 12.14 0.16 9.10
N PHE A 49 13.16 -0.40 8.45
CA PHE A 49 12.98 -1.52 7.49
C PHE A 49 12.21 -2.70 8.05
N ILE A 50 12.65 -3.24 9.19
CA ILE A 50 11.98 -4.36 9.87
C ILE A 50 10.53 -3.99 10.22
N GLY A 51 10.31 -2.81 10.79
CA GLY A 51 8.97 -2.33 11.13
C GLY A 51 8.07 -2.20 9.90
N SER A 52 8.59 -1.69 8.78
CA SER A 52 7.85 -1.62 7.50
C SER A 52 7.53 -3.01 6.95
N MET A 53 8.48 -3.95 6.99
CA MET A 53 8.27 -5.31 6.50
C MET A 53 7.19 -6.05 7.30
N HIS A 54 7.20 -5.94 8.63
CA HIS A 54 6.14 -6.49 9.48
C HIS A 54 4.81 -5.77 9.28
N PHE A 55 4.80 -4.43 9.31
CA PHE A 55 3.58 -3.64 9.21
C PHE A 55 2.83 -3.88 7.90
N PHE A 56 3.56 -4.01 6.78
CA PHE A 56 2.98 -4.28 5.45
C PHE A 56 2.91 -5.78 5.10
N GLN A 57 3.24 -6.68 6.04
CA GLN A 57 3.23 -8.13 5.84
C GLN A 57 3.93 -8.56 4.55
N VAL A 58 5.22 -8.23 4.44
CA VAL A 58 6.06 -8.62 3.30
C VAL A 58 6.34 -10.13 3.37
N THR A 59 6.03 -10.86 2.30
CA THR A 59 6.20 -12.33 2.21
C THR A 59 7.43 -12.77 1.41
N MET A 60 8.17 -11.84 0.80
CA MET A 60 9.33 -12.17 -0.04
C MET A 60 10.48 -12.75 0.80
N GLY A 61 11.27 -13.69 0.31
CA GLY A 61 12.52 -14.14 0.95
C GLY A 61 12.38 -14.74 2.35
N ALA A 62 11.32 -15.53 2.59
CA ALA A 62 10.99 -16.16 3.87
C ALA A 62 10.76 -15.19 5.05
N PHE A 63 10.46 -13.91 4.77
CA PHE A 63 10.13 -12.95 5.83
C PHE A 63 8.85 -13.28 6.59
N ASP A 64 7.95 -14.02 5.96
CA ASP A 64 6.71 -14.51 6.55
C ASP A 64 6.97 -15.38 7.80
N GLU A 65 8.04 -16.18 7.80
CA GLU A 65 8.45 -17.01 8.94
C GLU A 65 8.84 -16.18 10.18
N TYR A 66 9.24 -14.91 9.97
CA TYR A 66 9.69 -14.02 11.03
C TYR A 66 8.63 -13.03 11.48
N LEU A 67 7.42 -13.08 10.90
CA LEU A 67 6.32 -12.23 11.33
C LEU A 67 5.96 -12.54 12.79
N ILE A 68 6.10 -11.54 13.66
CA ILE A 68 5.73 -11.67 15.07
C ILE A 68 4.20 -11.65 15.18
N PRO A 69 3.56 -12.71 15.69
CA PRO A 69 2.12 -12.71 15.88
C PRO A 69 1.72 -11.63 16.89
N GLY A 70 0.73 -10.81 16.53
CA GLY A 70 0.18 -9.77 17.41
C GLY A 70 0.76 -8.36 17.20
N ASP A 71 1.74 -8.20 16.31
CA ASP A 71 2.18 -6.87 15.89
C ASP A 71 1.09 -6.16 15.08
N ILE A 72 1.08 -4.83 15.17
CA ILE A 72 0.12 -3.98 14.44
C ILE A 72 0.47 -4.03 12.94
N SER A 73 -0.46 -4.51 12.12
CA SER A 73 -0.36 -4.51 10.65
C SER A 73 -1.13 -3.34 10.01
N TYR A 74 -1.01 -3.20 8.69
CA TYR A 74 -1.76 -2.21 7.90
C TYR A 74 -3.29 -2.36 8.00
N GLU A 75 -3.79 -3.54 8.41
CA GLU A 75 -5.22 -3.79 8.66
C GLU A 75 -5.81 -2.84 9.72
N VAL A 76 -4.96 -2.26 10.57
CA VAL A 76 -5.36 -1.23 11.54
C VAL A 76 -6.06 -0.03 10.87
N PHE A 77 -5.80 0.21 9.57
CA PHE A 77 -6.44 1.26 8.80
C PHE A 77 -7.91 0.97 8.48
N GLU A 78 -8.37 -0.29 8.54
CA GLU A 78 -9.79 -0.62 8.36
C GLU A 78 -10.65 -0.15 9.54
N GLN A 79 -10.01 -0.05 10.71
CA GLN A 79 -10.61 0.48 11.95
C GLN A 79 -10.74 2.02 11.93
N LEU A 80 -10.38 2.67 10.82
CA LEU A 80 -10.41 4.11 10.65
C LEU A 80 -11.35 4.47 9.49
N PRO A 81 -12.66 4.65 9.76
CA PRO A 81 -13.66 4.82 8.71
C PRO A 81 -13.46 6.11 7.92
N ASN A 82 -12.97 7.18 8.57
CA ASN A 82 -12.79 8.50 7.98
C ASN A 82 -11.36 8.77 7.48
N LEU A 83 -10.51 7.74 7.38
CA LEU A 83 -9.13 7.88 6.92
C LEU A 83 -9.13 8.21 5.42
N ASN A 84 -8.75 9.44 5.09
CA ASN A 84 -8.66 9.93 3.72
C ASN A 84 -7.24 9.78 3.18
N GLU A 85 -6.23 10.17 3.97
CA GLU A 85 -4.85 10.28 3.53
C GLU A 85 -3.90 9.42 4.35
N ILE A 86 -3.08 8.63 3.68
CA ILE A 86 -1.99 7.84 4.28
C ILE A 86 -0.67 8.34 3.71
N SER A 87 0.11 9.00 4.54
CA SER A 87 1.47 9.41 4.21
C SER A 87 2.45 8.38 4.77
N VAL A 88 3.19 7.70 3.91
CA VAL A 88 4.23 6.75 4.31
C VAL A 88 5.59 7.33 3.98
N ARG A 89 6.48 7.39 4.97
CA ARG A 89 7.88 7.72 4.76
C ARG A 89 8.69 6.44 4.72
N LEU A 90 9.35 6.18 3.59
CA LEU A 90 10.25 5.04 3.44
C LEU A 90 11.43 5.16 4.43
N PRO A 91 11.93 4.02 4.95
CA PRO A 91 13.02 4.01 5.93
C PRO A 91 14.26 4.76 5.42
N GLY A 92 14.77 5.71 6.20
CA GLY A 92 16.01 6.43 5.87
C GLY A 92 17.28 5.65 6.21
N GLN A 93 18.45 6.25 5.95
CA GLN A 93 19.73 5.70 6.39
C GLN A 93 19.78 5.70 7.92
N PRO A 94 20.13 4.57 8.57
CA PRO A 94 20.35 4.55 10.01
C PRO A 94 21.57 5.40 10.36
N GLN A 95 21.60 5.97 11.58
CA GLN A 95 22.75 6.76 12.06
C GLN A 95 24.07 5.99 12.03
N LYS A 96 24.03 4.66 12.17
CA LYS A 96 25.20 3.77 12.13
C LYS A 96 25.52 3.23 10.72
N GLY A 97 24.87 3.78 9.69
CA GLY A 97 24.96 3.27 8.32
C GLY A 97 24.05 2.06 8.08
N TRP A 98 24.21 1.44 6.92
CA TRP A 98 23.38 0.31 6.45
C TRP A 98 23.86 -1.00 7.06
N GLN A 99 23.61 -1.18 8.36
CA GLN A 99 24.01 -2.35 9.13
C GLN A 99 22.83 -2.88 9.94
N ASP A 100 22.75 -4.19 10.06
CA ASP A 100 21.80 -4.86 10.95
C ASP A 100 22.08 -4.52 12.42
N ARG A 101 21.02 -4.48 13.23
CA ARG A 101 21.17 -4.25 14.68
C ARG A 101 21.61 -5.55 15.36
N PRO A 102 22.49 -5.49 16.38
CA PRO A 102 23.02 -6.68 17.05
C PRO A 102 21.96 -7.54 17.77
N PHE A 103 20.77 -6.99 18.03
CA PHE A 103 19.64 -7.66 18.68
C PHE A 103 18.37 -7.59 17.82
N GLN A 104 18.53 -7.48 16.51
CA GLN A 104 17.40 -7.53 15.59
C GLN A 104 16.78 -8.92 15.64
N GLN A 105 15.46 -8.98 15.84
CA GLN A 105 14.69 -10.20 15.60
C GLN A 105 14.40 -10.25 14.10
N GLY A 106 14.57 -11.42 13.48
CA GLY A 106 14.38 -11.61 12.04
C GLY A 106 15.67 -11.90 11.28
N PRO A 107 15.58 -12.02 9.94
CA PRO A 107 16.73 -12.28 9.10
C PRO A 107 17.63 -11.04 9.01
N LEU A 108 18.87 -11.27 8.59
CA LEU A 108 19.79 -10.19 8.26
C LEU A 108 19.24 -9.44 7.05
N LEU A 109 19.14 -8.11 7.12
CA LEU A 109 18.66 -7.26 6.03
C LEU A 109 19.79 -6.82 5.10
N PHE A 110 20.98 -6.64 5.65
CA PHE A 110 22.08 -5.99 4.96
C PHE A 110 23.26 -6.93 4.83
N TYR A 111 23.74 -7.10 3.60
CA TYR A 111 25.00 -7.76 3.36
C TYR A 111 26.15 -6.87 3.87
N ASN A 112 27.03 -7.40 4.72
CA ASN A 112 28.07 -6.65 5.44
C ASN A 112 28.93 -5.75 4.52
N ASP A 113 29.32 -6.25 3.35
CA ASP A 113 30.24 -5.54 2.45
C ASP A 113 29.53 -4.73 1.36
N ALA A 114 28.25 -5.01 1.08
CA ALA A 114 27.54 -4.46 -0.06
C ALA A 114 26.02 -4.31 0.21
N PRO A 115 25.63 -3.46 1.18
CA PRO A 115 24.22 -3.29 1.53
C PRO A 115 23.43 -2.64 0.39
N CYS A 116 22.25 -3.18 0.11
CA CYS A 116 21.36 -2.68 -0.95
C CYS A 116 20.03 -2.13 -0.38
N PRO A 117 20.01 -0.92 0.19
CA PRO A 117 18.77 -0.31 0.70
C PRO A 117 17.73 -0.08 -0.40
N ARG A 118 18.16 0.15 -1.64
CA ARG A 118 17.25 0.32 -2.78
C ARG A 118 16.37 -0.90 -2.98
N LEU A 119 16.92 -2.11 -2.96
CA LEU A 119 16.10 -3.31 -3.13
C LEU A 119 15.11 -3.48 -1.98
N LEU A 120 15.53 -3.22 -0.74
CA LEU A 120 14.62 -3.28 0.40
C LEU A 120 13.48 -2.25 0.30
N HIS A 121 13.77 -1.03 -0.19
CA HIS A 121 12.73 -0.04 -0.50
C HIS A 121 11.76 -0.55 -1.55
N ARG A 122 12.26 -1.20 -2.62
CA ARG A 122 11.42 -1.80 -3.67
C ARG A 122 10.42 -2.77 -3.10
N ILE A 123 10.91 -3.75 -2.34
CA ILE A 123 10.07 -4.76 -1.69
C ILE A 123 8.98 -4.10 -0.83
N ILE A 124 9.34 -3.06 -0.06
CA ILE A 124 8.39 -2.34 0.78
C ILE A 124 7.34 -1.60 -0.05
N TYR A 125 7.75 -0.77 -1.02
CA TYR A 125 6.77 0.04 -1.76
C TYR A 125 5.94 -0.78 -2.74
N GLU A 126 6.47 -1.89 -3.28
CA GLU A 126 5.72 -2.86 -4.09
C GLU A 126 4.56 -3.41 -3.25
N ARG A 127 4.88 -3.86 -2.04
CA ARG A 127 3.84 -4.33 -1.13
C ARG A 127 2.84 -3.24 -0.75
N ILE A 128 3.30 -2.01 -0.50
CA ILE A 128 2.41 -0.87 -0.24
C ILE A 128 1.47 -0.60 -1.42
N ALA A 129 1.98 -0.66 -2.66
CA ALA A 129 1.20 -0.44 -3.87
C ALA A 129 0.05 -1.44 -4.02
N GLU A 130 0.26 -2.69 -3.61
CA GLU A 130 -0.74 -3.76 -3.61
C GLU A 130 -1.77 -3.60 -2.47
N VAL A 131 -1.30 -3.48 -1.21
CA VAL A 131 -2.19 -3.56 -0.04
C VAL A 131 -3.00 -2.29 0.19
N LEU A 132 -2.47 -1.12 -0.17
CA LEU A 132 -3.16 0.16 0.05
C LEU A 132 -3.99 0.64 -1.15
N THR A 133 -4.37 -0.27 -2.06
CA THR A 133 -5.31 0.03 -3.17
C THR A 133 -6.70 0.47 -2.69
N LEU A 134 -7.04 0.18 -1.42
CA LEU A 134 -8.26 0.64 -0.74
C LEU A 134 -8.31 2.15 -0.49
N TYR A 135 -7.17 2.82 -0.47
CA TYR A 135 -7.08 4.22 -0.07
C TYR A 135 -6.73 5.08 -1.29
N PRO A 136 -7.55 6.10 -1.60
CA PRO A 136 -7.33 6.93 -2.79
C PRO A 136 -6.05 7.77 -2.66
N ASN A 137 -5.81 8.34 -1.47
CA ASN A 137 -4.72 9.29 -1.24
C ASN A 137 -3.61 8.67 -0.40
N VAL A 138 -2.78 7.83 -1.04
CA VAL A 138 -1.52 7.34 -0.44
C VAL A 138 -0.35 8.13 -0.99
N ILE A 139 0.39 8.78 -0.11
CA ILE A 139 1.57 9.57 -0.45
C ILE A 139 2.80 8.85 0.11
N ILE A 140 3.67 8.35 -0.76
CA ILE A 140 4.95 7.79 -0.34
C ILE A 140 6.05 8.83 -0.52
N THR A 141 6.87 9.00 0.51
CA THR A 141 8.04 9.89 0.50
C THR A 141 9.30 9.12 0.88
N GLY A 142 10.46 9.67 0.55
CA GLY A 142 11.74 9.07 0.93
C GLY A 142 12.34 8.10 -0.09
N PHE A 143 11.83 8.08 -1.32
CA PHE A 143 12.47 7.37 -2.44
C PHE A 143 13.93 7.75 -2.62
N VAL A 144 14.72 6.83 -3.18
CA VAL A 144 16.16 7.04 -3.46
C VAL A 144 16.34 8.14 -4.51
N ASP A 145 15.60 8.00 -5.60
CA ASP A 145 15.61 8.83 -6.80
C ASP A 145 14.24 8.82 -7.48
N ASP A 146 14.10 9.60 -8.55
CA ASP A 146 12.84 9.83 -9.25
C ASP A 146 12.39 8.60 -10.06
N ASP A 147 13.33 7.77 -10.52
CA ASP A 147 13.03 6.53 -11.23
C ASP A 147 12.26 5.53 -10.34
N GLU A 148 12.64 5.39 -9.07
CA GLU A 148 11.92 4.54 -8.11
C GLU A 148 10.54 5.11 -7.78
N TRP A 149 10.40 6.44 -7.75
CA TRP A 149 9.09 7.08 -7.57
C TRP A 149 8.17 6.82 -8.77
N LEU A 150 8.68 6.92 -10.00
CA LEU A 150 7.95 6.58 -11.22
C LEU A 150 7.52 5.11 -11.23
N ARG A 151 8.44 4.20 -10.90
CA ARG A 151 8.15 2.76 -10.80
C ARG A 151 7.02 2.48 -9.80
N TYR A 152 7.08 3.08 -8.60
CA TYR A 152 5.99 2.94 -7.63
C TYR A 152 4.66 3.44 -8.18
N ARG A 153 4.64 4.58 -8.90
CA ARG A 153 3.43 5.15 -9.50
C ARG A 153 2.82 4.19 -10.51
N ASP A 154 3.64 3.56 -11.36
CA ASP A 154 3.19 2.60 -12.37
C ASP A 154 2.65 1.31 -11.73
N LEU A 155 3.33 0.80 -10.71
CA LEU A 155 2.86 -0.36 -9.94
C LEU A 155 1.52 -0.08 -9.27
N ARG A 156 1.37 1.08 -8.62
CA ARG A 156 0.13 1.45 -7.96
C ARG A 156 -1.01 1.65 -8.95
N LYS A 157 -0.73 2.24 -10.12
CA LYS A 157 -1.73 2.35 -11.19
C LYS A 157 -2.19 0.96 -11.65
N THR A 158 -1.26 0.05 -11.87
CA THR A 158 -1.53 -1.34 -12.25
C THR A 158 -2.35 -2.07 -11.18
N ALA A 159 -1.99 -1.93 -9.90
CA ALA A 159 -2.72 -2.54 -8.79
C ALA A 159 -4.14 -1.98 -8.63
N LEU A 160 -4.33 -0.66 -8.84
CA LEU A 160 -5.65 -0.03 -8.85
C LEU A 160 -6.50 -0.50 -10.03
N GLU A 161 -5.91 -0.70 -11.21
CA GLU A 161 -6.59 -1.22 -12.38
C GLU A 161 -6.99 -2.69 -12.19
N ALA A 162 -6.09 -3.52 -11.66
CA ALA A 162 -6.34 -4.94 -11.37
C ALA A 162 -7.47 -5.16 -10.35
N ARG A 163 -7.74 -4.17 -9.50
CA ARG A 163 -8.81 -4.23 -8.50
C ARG A 163 -10.17 -3.78 -9.01
N LYS A 164 -10.22 -3.08 -10.15
CA LYS A 164 -11.50 -2.71 -10.76
C LYS A 164 -12.14 -3.98 -11.29
N TRP A 165 -13.36 -4.25 -10.85
CA TRP A 165 -14.14 -5.36 -11.37
C TRP A 165 -14.29 -5.20 -12.87
N THR A 166 -14.00 -6.28 -13.60
CA THR A 166 -14.30 -6.34 -15.02
C THR A 166 -15.82 -6.41 -15.22
N ALA A 167 -16.31 -5.94 -16.36
CA ALA A 167 -17.73 -6.03 -16.69
C ALA A 167 -18.25 -7.49 -16.67
N HIS A 168 -17.35 -8.45 -16.95
CA HIS A 168 -17.66 -9.87 -16.89
C HIS A 168 -17.82 -10.39 -15.46
N GLU A 169 -16.89 -10.08 -14.56
CA GLU A 169 -17.00 -10.47 -13.14
C GLU A 169 -18.23 -9.84 -12.48
N LEU A 170 -18.57 -8.60 -12.83
CA LEU A 170 -19.83 -8.00 -12.40
C LEU A 170 -21.03 -8.80 -12.92
N ALA A 171 -21.06 -9.12 -14.21
CA ALA A 171 -22.15 -9.89 -14.82
C ALA A 171 -22.32 -11.28 -14.15
N GLU A 172 -21.23 -11.99 -13.89
CA GLU A 172 -21.26 -13.29 -13.20
C GLU A 172 -21.86 -13.17 -11.78
N LEU A 173 -21.47 -12.11 -11.05
CA LEU A 173 -22.01 -11.84 -9.72
C LEU A 173 -23.52 -11.57 -9.75
N TYR A 174 -24.04 -10.93 -10.80
CA TYR A 174 -25.47 -10.71 -10.98
C TYR A 174 -26.23 -11.96 -11.45
N GLU A 175 -25.60 -12.85 -12.21
CA GLU A 175 -26.21 -14.09 -12.71
C GLU A 175 -26.46 -15.11 -11.59
N GLN A 176 -25.51 -15.25 -10.66
CA GLN A 176 -25.61 -16.22 -9.56
C GLN A 176 -26.57 -15.78 -8.44
N CYS A 177 -26.87 -14.48 -8.31
CA CYS A 177 -27.73 -13.94 -7.26
C CYS A 177 -29.25 -14.06 -7.54
N GLY A 178 -29.68 -14.71 -8.63
CA GLY A 178 -31.10 -15.01 -8.86
C GLY A 178 -31.98 -13.79 -9.15
N GLY A 179 -31.40 -12.70 -9.66
CA GLY A 179 -32.11 -11.47 -10.03
C GLY A 179 -31.81 -10.32 -9.07
N GLY A 180 -31.15 -9.28 -9.58
CA GLY A 180 -31.02 -8.02 -8.87
C GLY A 180 -32.39 -7.38 -8.61
N ILE A 181 -32.52 -6.65 -7.51
CA ILE A 181 -33.69 -5.80 -7.27
C ILE A 181 -33.57 -4.62 -8.24
N GLU A 182 -34.45 -4.58 -9.23
CA GLU A 182 -34.62 -3.41 -10.10
C GLU A 182 -35.13 -2.27 -9.23
N LEU A 183 -34.32 -1.23 -9.06
CA LEU A 183 -34.73 -0.03 -8.35
C LEU A 183 -35.49 0.86 -9.31
N ASP A 184 -36.65 1.38 -8.88
CA ASP A 184 -37.44 2.33 -9.67
C ASP A 184 -36.66 3.62 -9.98
N GLU A 185 -35.63 3.93 -9.17
CA GLU A 185 -34.74 5.07 -9.34
C GLU A 185 -33.28 4.63 -9.51
N PRO A 186 -32.56 5.12 -10.53
CA PRO A 186 -31.17 4.78 -10.75
C PRO A 186 -30.27 5.37 -9.66
N VAL A 187 -29.65 4.50 -8.85
CA VAL A 187 -28.65 4.91 -7.85
C VAL A 187 -27.29 5.03 -8.55
N LEU A 188 -26.74 6.26 -8.61
CA LEU A 188 -25.40 6.49 -9.17
C LEU A 188 -24.33 5.84 -8.28
N PRO A 189 -23.52 4.90 -8.80
CA PRO A 189 -22.40 4.32 -8.07
C PRO A 189 -21.41 5.44 -7.69
N GLY A 190 -21.26 5.71 -6.39
CA GLY A 190 -20.37 6.77 -5.89
C GLY A 190 -21.08 8.00 -5.31
N SER A 191 -22.41 8.05 -5.24
CA SER A 191 -23.15 9.16 -4.61
C SER A 191 -22.91 9.31 -3.09
N TRP A 192 -22.16 8.40 -2.46
CA TRP A 192 -21.75 8.46 -1.06
C TRP A 192 -20.43 9.24 -0.86
N MET A 193 -19.74 9.59 -1.96
CA MET A 193 -18.43 10.27 -1.95
C MET A 193 -18.50 11.73 -2.42
N VAL A 194 -19.68 12.27 -2.73
CA VAL A 194 -19.84 13.67 -3.17
C VAL A 194 -20.64 14.45 -2.14
N GLY A 195 -19.92 14.88 -1.11
CA GLY A 195 -20.17 16.13 -0.42
C GLY A 195 -18.87 16.91 -0.44
N ASP A 196 -18.81 17.93 -1.30
CA ASP A 196 -17.82 19.02 -1.31
C ASP A 196 -16.39 18.69 -1.80
N ALA A 197 -16.27 18.27 -3.07
CA ALA A 197 -14.99 18.28 -3.80
C ALA A 197 -15.02 19.13 -5.09
N GLU A 198 -16.01 20.02 -5.23
CA GLU A 198 -15.99 21.08 -6.24
C GLU A 198 -15.17 22.27 -5.70
N GLU A 199 -13.83 22.22 -5.76
CA GLU A 199 -12.98 23.44 -5.77
C GLU A 199 -11.47 23.25 -6.05
N GLN A 200 -10.96 22.05 -6.42
CA GLN A 200 -9.50 21.88 -6.65
C GLN A 200 -9.12 21.12 -7.93
N SER A 201 -9.70 21.49 -9.06
CA SER A 201 -9.15 21.07 -10.36
C SER A 201 -9.35 22.13 -11.46
N GLU A 202 -8.90 23.35 -11.19
CA GLU A 202 -8.48 24.29 -12.23
C GLU A 202 -6.99 24.54 -12.01
N ASP A 203 -6.12 23.88 -12.79
CA ASP A 203 -4.73 24.27 -13.11
C ASP A 203 -3.81 23.06 -13.43
N VAL A 204 -4.23 22.10 -14.25
CA VAL A 204 -3.26 21.31 -15.04
C VAL A 204 -3.86 20.88 -16.38
N GLU A 205 -4.12 21.83 -17.28
CA GLU A 205 -4.17 21.54 -18.72
C GLU A 205 -3.40 22.62 -19.50
N ARG A 206 -2.19 22.28 -19.93
CA ARG A 206 -1.62 22.84 -21.16
C ARG A 206 -0.84 21.75 -21.90
N GLU A 207 -1.60 21.06 -22.74
CA GLU A 207 -1.27 20.55 -24.07
C GLU A 207 0.22 20.45 -24.47
N LYS A 208 0.64 19.25 -24.92
CA LYS A 208 0.70 19.03 -26.37
C LYS A 208 0.66 17.55 -26.74
N SER A 209 -0.34 17.26 -27.56
CA SER A 209 -0.55 16.07 -28.36
C SER A 209 0.47 15.96 -29.49
N GLU A 210 0.84 14.73 -29.85
CA GLU A 210 1.13 14.35 -31.23
C GLU A 210 0.78 12.87 -31.43
N THR A 211 -0.01 12.60 -32.47
CA THR A 211 -0.65 11.33 -32.79
C THR A 211 -0.02 10.67 -34.02
N VAL A 212 0.32 9.37 -33.89
CA VAL A 212 0.01 8.22 -34.80
C VAL A 212 0.83 8.15 -36.13
N PRO A 213 1.36 6.99 -36.62
CA PRO A 213 0.56 5.79 -36.95
C PRO A 213 1.14 4.36 -36.83
N GLY A 214 0.25 3.45 -36.41
CA GLY A 214 -0.11 2.15 -37.03
C GLY A 214 0.95 1.13 -37.45
N LYS A 215 0.84 -0.10 -36.91
CA LYS A 215 1.10 -1.33 -37.67
C LYS A 215 0.42 -2.60 -37.10
N SER A 216 -0.34 -3.21 -38.01
CA SER A 216 -0.85 -4.58 -38.18
C SER A 216 -0.56 -5.69 -37.15
N VAL A 217 -1.68 -6.32 -36.79
CA VAL A 217 -1.98 -7.75 -36.58
C VAL A 217 -1.04 -8.74 -37.29
N MET A 218 -0.56 -9.76 -36.56
CA MET A 218 -0.57 -11.19 -36.95
C MET A 218 -0.23 -12.05 -35.73
N GLY A 219 -0.99 -13.13 -35.54
CA GLY A 219 -1.01 -13.93 -34.32
C GLY A 219 0.09 -14.97 -34.18
N ARG A 220 0.04 -15.69 -33.06
CA ARG A 220 0.61 -17.04 -32.90
C ARG A 220 0.00 -17.73 -31.70
N GLU A 221 -0.57 -18.91 -31.98
CA GLU A 221 -0.97 -19.93 -31.03
C GLU A 221 0.26 -20.62 -30.42
N ALA A 222 0.02 -21.17 -29.22
CA ALA A 222 0.66 -22.33 -28.59
C ALA A 222 2.16 -22.28 -28.26
N ALA A 223 2.47 -22.34 -26.96
CA ALA A 223 3.16 -23.49 -26.39
C ALA A 223 3.13 -23.43 -24.85
N ILE A 224 2.52 -24.44 -24.25
CA ILE A 224 2.80 -24.88 -22.88
C ILE A 224 4.23 -25.41 -22.89
N ALA A 225 5.12 -24.78 -22.11
CA ALA A 225 6.46 -25.26 -21.85
C ALA A 225 6.63 -25.38 -20.33
N GLU A 226 6.29 -26.56 -19.81
CA GLU A 226 6.90 -27.06 -18.58
C GLU A 226 8.35 -27.42 -18.92
N GLY A 227 9.33 -26.79 -18.25
CA GLY A 227 10.72 -27.23 -18.35
C GLY A 227 11.77 -26.16 -18.02
N ALA A 228 12.59 -26.49 -17.01
CA ALA A 228 13.89 -25.91 -16.66
C ALA A 228 13.87 -24.56 -15.92
N ALA A 229 13.68 -24.63 -14.60
CA ALA A 229 14.25 -23.64 -13.68
C ALA A 229 15.77 -23.61 -13.92
N THR A 230 16.23 -22.58 -14.62
CA THR A 230 17.65 -22.26 -14.78
C THR A 230 18.24 -21.96 -13.40
N GLU A 231 19.44 -22.46 -13.11
CA GLU A 231 20.17 -22.22 -11.85
C GLU A 231 20.37 -20.72 -11.52
N GLU A 232 20.11 -19.82 -12.47
CA GLU A 232 20.08 -18.36 -12.26
C GLU A 232 18.87 -17.87 -11.42
N GLU A 233 17.75 -18.60 -11.39
CA GLU A 233 16.58 -18.23 -10.56
C GLU A 233 16.81 -18.53 -9.06
N ALA A 234 17.69 -19.48 -8.74
CA ALA A 234 18.00 -19.84 -7.35
C ALA A 234 18.93 -18.84 -6.64
N GLU A 235 19.64 -17.98 -7.39
CA GLU A 235 20.49 -16.93 -6.81
C GLU A 235 19.72 -15.63 -6.48
N GLU A 236 18.49 -15.46 -6.98
CA GLU A 236 17.65 -14.31 -6.68
C GLU A 236 16.93 -14.43 -5.33
N GLU A 237 16.89 -15.63 -4.76
CA GLU A 237 16.30 -15.90 -3.43
C GLU A 237 17.28 -15.65 -2.27
N PHE A 238 18.51 -15.20 -2.55
CA PHE A 238 19.52 -14.98 -1.52
C PHE A 238 19.22 -13.70 -0.71
N PHE A 239 18.57 -13.89 0.43
CA PHE A 239 18.38 -12.86 1.45
C PHE A 239 19.45 -12.99 2.54
N PRO A 240 20.24 -11.93 2.87
CA PRO A 240 20.11 -10.53 2.44
C PRO A 240 20.63 -10.24 1.03
N PRO A 241 20.02 -9.28 0.33
CA PRO A 241 20.38 -8.95 -1.03
C PRO A 241 21.72 -8.21 -1.11
N LYS A 242 22.59 -8.70 -2.01
CA LYS A 242 23.82 -8.00 -2.39
C LYS A 242 23.51 -6.85 -3.34
N CYS A 243 24.14 -5.69 -3.14
CA CYS A 243 23.95 -4.55 -4.03
C CYS A 243 24.55 -4.85 -5.42
N ARG A 244 23.67 -4.94 -6.44
CA ARG A 244 24.01 -5.10 -7.86
C ARG A 244 23.69 -3.83 -8.68
N CYS A 245 23.42 -2.71 -8.03
CA CYS A 245 23.12 -1.45 -8.72
C CYS A 245 24.36 -0.89 -9.40
N GLU A 246 24.19 -0.28 -10.57
CA GLU A 246 25.26 0.37 -11.34
C GLU A 246 26.07 1.36 -10.49
N VAL A 247 25.36 2.15 -9.67
CA VAL A 247 25.95 2.97 -8.62
C VAL A 247 25.65 2.34 -7.26
N GLN A 248 26.69 2.14 -6.45
CA GLN A 248 26.54 1.64 -5.08
C GLN A 248 25.57 2.53 -4.30
N CYS A 249 24.48 1.93 -3.81
CA CYS A 249 23.41 2.66 -3.13
C CYS A 249 23.91 3.41 -1.90
N SER A 250 24.89 2.87 -1.15
CA SER A 250 25.50 3.55 -0.01
C SER A 250 25.95 4.98 -0.35
N LYS A 251 26.60 5.17 -1.50
CA LYS A 251 27.09 6.48 -1.97
C LYS A 251 25.97 7.45 -2.35
N LEU A 252 24.93 6.94 -3.02
CA LEU A 252 23.77 7.76 -3.43
C LEU A 252 23.04 8.33 -2.22
N PHE A 253 22.82 7.51 -1.19
CA PHE A 253 22.14 7.95 0.02
C PHE A 253 22.96 8.95 0.83
N GLU A 254 24.27 8.76 0.95
CA GLU A 254 25.16 9.71 1.64
C GLU A 254 25.10 11.11 1.03
N GLN A 255 25.10 11.20 -0.31
CA GLN A 255 24.97 12.49 -1.01
C GLN A 255 23.62 13.15 -0.68
N LYS A 256 22.53 12.38 -0.75
CA LYS A 256 21.19 12.89 -0.46
C LYS A 256 21.02 13.35 0.98
N GLU A 257 21.59 12.63 1.94
CA GLU A 257 21.62 13.03 3.35
C GLU A 257 22.42 14.31 3.55
N MET A 258 23.59 14.44 2.91
CA MET A 258 24.39 15.66 2.98
C MET A 258 23.63 16.87 2.46
N PHE A 259 22.87 16.73 1.35
CA PHE A 259 22.01 17.80 0.87
C PHE A 259 20.91 18.14 1.87
N ARG A 260 20.22 17.14 2.45
CA ARG A 260 19.16 17.37 3.45
C ARG A 260 19.65 18.03 4.75
N ARG A 261 20.91 17.88 5.13
CA ARG A 261 21.47 18.53 6.34
C ARG A 261 21.89 19.99 6.10
N ARG A 262 22.03 20.41 4.83
CA ARG A 262 22.44 21.78 4.47
C ARG A 262 21.27 22.76 4.36
N TYR A 263 20.06 22.24 4.19
CA TYR A 263 18.81 23.00 4.07
C TYR A 263 17.91 22.70 5.26
#